data_AF-A0A3A8L6N0-F1
#
_entry.id   AF-A0A3A8L6N0-F1
#
_cell.length_a   1.000
_cell.length_b   1.000
_cell.length_c   1.000
_cell.angle_alpha   90.00
_cell.angle_beta   90.00
_cell.angle_gamma   90.00
#
_symmetry.space_group_name_H-M   'P 1'
#
loop_
_entity.id
_entity.type
_entity.pdbx_description
1 polymer ?
#
loop_
_entity_poly.entity_id
_entity_poly.type
_entity_poly.pdbx_seq_one_letter_code
_entity_poly.pdbx_strand_id
1 'polypeptide(L)'
;MESEDPESTWFVMPLHERPDFRLVIAFLWGDEHNTDSDGDSDNPASRSWTWLYLRSRERTGERVDLDMEEGTEACMRIRSEEPWLAAAVACFLAMAGKAQVRRGDDTEWGDAPSHVDAMGAFDFPAAVERARVSVWRESTLDDPYPNLRR
;
A
#
# COMPACT_ATOMS: atom_id res chain seq x y z
N MET A 1 -4.61 26.24 -15.48
CA MET A 1 -5.87 25.60 -15.07
C MET A 1 -5.48 24.18 -14.79
N GLU A 2 -5.00 23.93 -13.57
CA GLU A 2 -4.70 22.59 -13.10
C GLU A 2 -6.05 21.90 -12.98
N SER A 3 -6.28 20.88 -13.79
CA SER A 3 -7.36 19.94 -13.53
C SER A 3 -6.97 19.24 -12.23
N GLU A 4 -7.61 19.62 -11.13
CA GLU A 4 -7.64 18.81 -9.92
C GLU A 4 -8.43 17.55 -10.27
N ASP A 5 -7.77 16.57 -10.88
CA ASP A 5 -8.35 15.24 -11.01
C ASP A 5 -8.70 14.77 -9.59
N PRO A 6 -9.94 14.30 -9.34
CA PRO A 6 -10.37 13.99 -8.00
C PRO A 6 -9.50 12.87 -7.42
N GLU A 7 -8.91 13.12 -6.24
CA GLU A 7 -8.09 12.16 -5.50
C GLU A 7 -8.84 10.82 -5.37
N SER A 8 -8.25 9.74 -5.90
CA SER A 8 -8.82 8.41 -5.81
C SER A 8 -8.69 7.91 -4.38
N THR A 9 -9.82 7.53 -3.77
CA THR A 9 -9.88 7.04 -2.40
C THR A 9 -10.35 5.60 -2.35
N TRP A 10 -9.66 4.79 -1.55
CA TRP A 10 -9.97 3.40 -1.27
C TRP A 10 -9.93 3.13 0.22
N PHE A 11 -10.63 2.09 0.65
CA PHE A 11 -10.71 1.67 2.04
C PHE A 11 -10.40 0.18 2.15
N VAL A 12 -9.67 -0.20 3.19
CA VAL A 12 -9.40 -1.60 3.55
C VAL A 12 -9.88 -1.82 4.99
N MET A 13 -10.66 -2.89 5.21
CA MET A 13 -11.11 -3.25 6.56
C MET A 13 -9.93 -3.42 7.53
N PRO A 14 -10.14 -3.27 8.85
CA PRO A 14 -9.08 -3.33 9.84
C PRO A 14 -8.14 -4.52 9.62
N LEU A 15 -6.87 -4.19 9.46
CA LEU A 15 -5.79 -5.17 9.40
C LEU A 15 -5.33 -5.42 10.83
N HIS A 16 -5.39 -6.67 11.29
CA HIS A 16 -4.81 -7.04 12.59
C HIS A 16 -3.30 -6.75 12.62
N GLU A 17 -2.61 -7.14 11.55
CA GLU A 17 -1.21 -6.81 11.29
C GLU A 17 -1.09 -6.26 9.87
N ARG A 18 -0.38 -5.15 9.72
CA ARG A 18 0.01 -4.62 8.41
C ARG A 18 1.32 -5.25 7.94
N PRO A 19 1.67 -5.24 6.65
CA PRO A 19 3.00 -5.62 6.22
C PRO A 19 4.08 -4.63 6.70
N ASP A 20 5.34 -5.03 6.66
CA ASP A 20 6.48 -4.10 6.63
C ASP A 20 6.23 -3.10 5.50
N PHE A 21 6.30 -1.80 5.79
CA PHE A 21 5.93 -0.79 4.80
C PHE A 21 6.80 -0.86 3.54
N ARG A 22 8.03 -1.36 3.63
CA ARG A 22 8.92 -1.55 2.48
C ARG A 22 8.43 -2.61 1.53
N LEU A 23 7.54 -3.52 1.97
CA LEU A 23 6.85 -4.43 1.05
C LEU A 23 5.83 -3.70 0.17
N VAL A 24 5.27 -2.58 0.63
CA VAL A 24 4.42 -1.71 -0.21
C VAL A 24 5.27 -1.03 -1.27
N ILE A 25 6.46 -0.54 -0.90
CA ILE A 25 7.44 0.03 -1.86
C ILE A 25 7.88 -1.03 -2.88
N ALA A 26 8.27 -2.21 -2.40
CA ALA A 26 8.64 -3.34 -3.25
C ALA A 26 7.51 -3.73 -4.20
N PHE A 27 6.27 -3.79 -3.69
CA PHE A 27 5.08 -4.04 -4.47
C PHE A 27 4.84 -2.98 -5.55
N LEU A 28 5.02 -1.69 -5.26
CA LEU A 28 4.75 -0.63 -6.24
C LEU A 28 5.86 -0.51 -7.29
N TRP A 29 7.11 -0.44 -6.84
CA TRP A 29 8.22 0.00 -7.66
C TRP A 29 9.45 -0.91 -7.62
N GLY A 30 9.57 -1.72 -6.57
CA GLY A 30 10.70 -2.64 -6.37
C GLY A 30 11.61 -2.22 -5.22
N ASP A 31 12.49 -3.13 -4.80
CA ASP A 31 13.29 -2.98 -3.58
C ASP A 31 14.30 -1.84 -3.62
N GLU A 32 14.81 -1.50 -4.81
CA GLU A 32 15.87 -0.50 -5.02
C GLU A 32 15.33 0.86 -5.48
N HIS A 33 14.00 1.01 -5.56
CA HIS A 33 13.39 2.22 -6.11
C HIS A 33 13.61 3.43 -5.21
N ASN A 34 14.08 4.55 -5.77
CA ASN A 34 14.31 5.76 -5.01
C ASN A 34 12.98 6.39 -4.56
N THR A 35 12.69 6.22 -3.27
CA THR A 35 11.39 6.54 -2.68
C THR A 35 11.57 7.56 -1.57
N ASP A 36 10.66 8.53 -1.51
CA ASP A 36 10.43 9.37 -0.34
C ASP A 36 9.34 8.72 0.51
N SER A 37 9.59 8.49 1.79
CA SER A 37 8.63 7.86 2.69
C SER A 37 8.62 8.54 4.04
N ASP A 38 7.43 8.64 4.64
CA ASP A 38 7.23 9.10 6.01
C ASP A 38 6.10 8.29 6.67
N GLY A 39 6.07 8.20 8.00
CA GLY A 39 5.12 7.36 8.72
C GLY A 39 5.36 7.30 10.22
N ASP A 40 4.54 6.54 10.93
CA ASP A 40 4.69 6.22 12.37
C ASP A 40 5.24 4.81 12.61
N SER A 41 5.95 4.25 11.64
CA SER A 41 6.62 2.97 11.81
C SER A 41 7.87 3.13 12.66
N ASP A 42 7.75 3.01 14.00
CA ASP A 42 8.86 3.11 14.97
C ASP A 42 10.07 2.20 14.63
N ASN A 43 9.80 1.10 13.94
CA ASN A 43 10.77 0.20 13.33
C ASN A 43 10.27 -0.14 11.91
N PRO A 44 11.12 -0.22 10.88
CA PRO A 44 10.66 -0.57 9.53
C PRO A 44 9.91 -1.90 9.41
N ALA A 45 10.27 -2.88 10.24
CA ALA A 45 9.57 -4.17 10.32
C ALA A 45 8.31 -4.14 11.20
N SER A 46 7.96 -3.00 11.79
CA SER A 46 6.76 -2.83 12.59
C SER A 46 5.50 -3.10 11.77
N ARG A 47 4.54 -3.77 12.38
CA ARG A 47 3.25 -4.15 11.77
C ARG A 47 2.08 -3.32 12.33
N SER A 48 2.39 -2.35 13.20
CA SER A 48 1.43 -1.53 13.93
C SER A 48 1.30 -0.08 13.44
N TRP A 49 1.97 0.31 12.35
CA TRP A 49 1.89 1.66 11.79
C TRP A 49 0.44 2.02 11.42
N THR A 50 0.05 3.27 11.65
CA THR A 50 -1.32 3.76 11.42
C THR A 50 -1.41 4.75 10.27
N TRP A 51 -0.29 5.30 9.83
CA TRP A 51 -0.23 6.12 8.62
C TRP A 51 1.09 5.92 7.89
N LEU A 52 1.05 6.16 6.59
CA LEU A 52 2.20 6.03 5.71
C LEU A 52 2.04 6.98 4.52
N TYR A 53 3.06 7.78 4.27
CA TYR A 53 3.22 8.54 3.04
C TYR A 53 4.30 7.86 2.19
N LEU A 54 4.02 7.59 0.92
CA LEU A 54 5.00 7.10 -0.04
C LEU A 54 4.94 7.93 -1.33
N ARG A 55 6.11 8.32 -1.85
CA ARG A 55 6.22 9.00 -3.15
C ARG A 55 7.44 8.51 -3.92
N SER A 56 7.22 8.20 -5.19
CA SER A 56 8.31 7.94 -6.13
C SER A 56 9.11 9.22 -6.40
N ARG A 57 10.43 9.15 -6.26
CA ARG A 57 11.34 10.25 -6.68
C ARG A 57 11.75 10.15 -8.14
N GLU A 58 11.41 9.04 -8.80
CA GLU A 58 11.78 8.75 -10.19
C GLU A 58 10.62 8.93 -11.17
N ARG A 59 9.37 8.81 -10.68
CA ARG A 59 8.15 8.88 -11.48
C ARG A 59 7.24 9.97 -10.91
N THR A 60 7.07 11.03 -11.68
CA THR A 60 6.23 12.17 -11.30
C THR A 60 4.78 11.75 -11.12
N GLY A 61 4.09 12.30 -10.12
CA GLY A 61 2.67 12.04 -9.85
C GLY A 61 2.41 10.82 -8.97
N GLU A 62 3.32 9.83 -8.96
CA GLU A 62 3.14 8.61 -8.17
C GLU A 62 3.39 8.85 -6.67
N ARG A 63 2.32 9.22 -5.97
CA ARG A 63 2.26 9.46 -4.52
C ARG A 63 1.02 8.79 -3.95
N VAL A 64 1.18 8.08 -2.82
CA VAL A 64 0.08 7.47 -2.09
C VAL A 64 0.19 7.80 -0.61
N ASP A 65 -0.94 8.18 -0.02
CA ASP A 65 -1.11 8.46 1.40
C ASP A 65 -2.03 7.40 2.00
N LEU A 66 -1.66 6.91 3.18
CA LEU A 66 -2.41 5.93 3.95
C LEU A 66 -2.61 6.47 5.36
N ASP A 67 -3.82 6.36 5.87
CA ASP A 67 -4.15 6.76 7.23
C ASP A 67 -5.32 5.94 7.78
N MET A 68 -5.33 5.68 9.08
CA MET A 68 -6.49 5.07 9.74
C MET A 68 -7.63 6.09 9.80
N GLU A 69 -8.80 5.71 9.28
CA GLU A 69 -10.04 6.47 9.47
C GLU A 69 -10.79 5.89 10.67
N GLU A 70 -10.94 6.69 11.71
CA GLU A 70 -11.70 6.34 12.91
C GLU A 70 -13.20 6.62 12.69
N GLY A 71 -14.05 5.68 13.10
CA GLY A 71 -15.50 5.77 12.92
C GLY A 71 -16.23 4.52 13.39
N THR A 72 -17.47 4.33 12.95
CA THR A 72 -18.29 3.14 13.27
C THR A 72 -17.64 1.85 12.76
N GLU A 73 -16.97 1.93 11.61
CA GLU A 73 -16.12 0.88 11.06
C GLU A 73 -14.73 1.49 10.84
N ALA A 74 -13.82 1.32 11.81
CA ALA A 74 -12.43 1.73 11.62
C ALA A 74 -11.89 1.07 10.34
N CYS A 75 -11.13 1.78 9.53
CA CYS A 75 -10.54 1.22 8.32
C CYS A 75 -9.24 1.94 7.96
N MET A 76 -8.42 1.33 7.11
CA MET A 76 -7.31 2.03 6.49
C MET A 76 -7.84 2.74 5.24
N ARG A 77 -7.67 4.05 5.17
CA ARG A 77 -7.95 4.85 3.99
C ARG A 77 -6.67 4.98 3.17
N ILE A 78 -6.79 4.87 1.86
CA ILE A 78 -5.70 4.95 0.88
C ILE A 78 -6.08 5.98 -0.18
N ARG A 79 -5.21 6.95 -0.41
CA ARG A 79 -5.47 8.10 -1.29
C ARG A 79 -4.32 8.37 -2.24
N SER A 80 -4.65 8.73 -3.47
CA SER A 80 -3.67 9.06 -4.52
C SER A 80 -4.34 9.86 -5.64
N GLU A 81 -3.61 10.82 -6.21
CA GLU A 81 -4.01 11.50 -7.45
C GLU A 81 -3.94 10.54 -8.65
N GLU A 82 -3.07 9.52 -8.59
CA GLU A 82 -2.98 8.42 -9.55
C GLU A 82 -3.97 7.30 -9.16
N PRO A 83 -5.09 7.08 -9.88
CA PRO A 83 -6.15 6.19 -9.40
C PRO A 83 -5.75 4.73 -9.28
N TRP A 84 -4.89 4.26 -10.20
CA TRP A 84 -4.38 2.90 -10.18
C TRP A 84 -3.55 2.63 -8.92
N LEU A 85 -2.87 3.66 -8.38
CA LEU A 85 -1.95 3.53 -7.26
C LEU A 85 -2.71 3.26 -5.96
N ALA A 86 -3.77 4.04 -5.69
CA ALA A 86 -4.63 3.81 -4.52
C ALA A 86 -5.30 2.42 -4.59
N ALA A 87 -5.81 2.03 -5.76
CA ALA A 87 -6.42 0.72 -5.97
C ALA A 87 -5.42 -0.43 -5.72
N ALA A 88 -4.21 -0.31 -6.30
CA ALA A 88 -3.16 -1.32 -6.18
C ALA A 88 -2.72 -1.52 -4.72
N VAL A 89 -2.48 -0.43 -3.99
CA VAL A 89 -2.10 -0.49 -2.57
C VAL A 89 -3.22 -1.07 -1.71
N ALA A 90 -4.46 -0.63 -1.92
CA ALA A 90 -5.60 -1.15 -1.18
C ALA A 90 -5.77 -2.66 -1.36
N CYS A 91 -5.69 -3.14 -2.61
CA CYS A 91 -5.78 -4.57 -2.90
C CYS A 91 -4.60 -5.37 -2.35
N PHE A 92 -3.37 -4.84 -2.42
CA PHE A 92 -2.20 -5.48 -1.84
C PHE A 92 -2.33 -5.64 -0.31
N LEU A 93 -2.76 -4.59 0.39
CA LEU A 93 -2.99 -4.63 1.83
C LEU A 93 -4.11 -5.60 2.22
N ALA A 94 -5.23 -5.57 1.48
CA ALA A 94 -6.34 -6.49 1.66
C ALA A 94 -5.89 -7.96 1.49
N MET A 95 -5.07 -8.27 0.48
CA MET A 95 -4.49 -9.60 0.32
C MET A 95 -3.54 -9.99 1.47
N ALA A 96 -2.68 -9.06 1.91
CA ALA A 96 -1.73 -9.30 2.98
C ALA A 96 -2.43 -9.60 4.32
N GLY A 97 -3.51 -8.88 4.62
CA GLY A 97 -4.28 -9.05 5.86
C GLY A 97 -5.50 -9.98 5.76
N LYS A 98 -5.77 -10.58 4.59
CA LYS A 98 -7.01 -11.32 4.31
C LYS A 98 -8.26 -10.50 4.65
N ALA A 99 -8.22 -9.23 4.30
CA ALA A 99 -9.28 -8.25 4.55
C ALA A 99 -10.04 -7.95 3.27
N GLN A 100 -11.20 -7.31 3.43
CA GLN A 100 -11.96 -6.78 2.31
C GLN A 100 -11.54 -5.35 2.01
N VAL A 101 -11.81 -4.92 0.78
CA VAL A 101 -11.49 -3.62 0.22
C VAL A 101 -12.75 -3.01 -0.39
N ARG A 102 -12.80 -1.69 -0.47
CA ARG A 102 -13.91 -0.95 -1.08
C ARG A 102 -13.41 0.35 -1.71
N ARG A 103 -14.01 0.77 -2.82
CA ARG A 103 -13.76 2.09 -3.41
C ARG A 103 -14.54 3.17 -2.65
N GLY A 104 -14.06 4.41 -2.61
CA GLY A 104 -14.67 5.44 -1.76
C GLY A 104 -16.12 5.82 -2.10
N ASP A 105 -16.55 5.61 -3.35
CA ASP A 105 -17.91 5.82 -3.84
C ASP A 105 -18.82 4.57 -3.69
N ASP A 106 -18.24 3.42 -3.34
CA ASP A 106 -18.98 2.17 -3.16
C ASP A 106 -19.51 2.04 -1.72
N THR A 107 -20.55 1.23 -1.57
CA THR A 107 -21.13 0.90 -0.25
C THR A 107 -20.74 -0.49 0.23
N GLU A 108 -20.48 -1.43 -0.69
CA GLU A 108 -20.21 -2.83 -0.39
C GLU A 108 -18.71 -3.14 -0.30
N TRP A 109 -18.34 -3.98 0.66
CA TRP A 109 -16.99 -4.50 0.80
C TRP A 109 -16.79 -5.73 -0.10
N GLY A 110 -15.66 -5.80 -0.81
CA GLY A 110 -15.31 -6.90 -1.72
C GLY A 110 -13.93 -7.49 -1.45
N ASP A 111 -13.65 -8.64 -2.03
CA ASP A 111 -12.30 -9.21 -2.00
C ASP A 111 -11.40 -8.50 -3.02
N ALA A 112 -10.10 -8.36 -2.72
CA ALA A 112 -9.13 -7.70 -3.61
C ALA A 112 -9.15 -8.18 -5.09
N PRO A 113 -9.27 -9.49 -5.39
CA PRO A 113 -9.33 -9.97 -6.78
C PRO A 113 -10.49 -9.39 -7.60
N SER A 114 -11.59 -9.01 -6.95
CA SER A 114 -12.77 -8.42 -7.63
C SER A 114 -12.53 -6.99 -8.12
N HIS A 115 -11.42 -6.36 -7.72
CA HIS A 115 -11.11 -4.95 -8.00
C HIS A 115 -9.85 -4.74 -8.86
N VAL A 116 -9.27 -5.81 -9.42
CA VAL A 116 -8.04 -5.73 -10.22
C VAL A 116 -8.19 -4.81 -11.43
N ASP A 117 -9.37 -4.75 -12.04
CA ASP A 117 -9.66 -3.89 -13.20
C ASP A 117 -9.45 -2.38 -12.89
N ALA A 118 -9.57 -1.97 -11.63
CA ALA A 118 -9.37 -0.58 -11.21
C ALA A 118 -7.90 -0.11 -11.32
N MET A 119 -6.96 -1.04 -11.51
CA MET A 119 -5.53 -0.75 -11.62
C MET A 119 -5.08 -0.50 -13.07
N GLY A 120 -5.99 -0.63 -14.03
CA GLY A 120 -5.71 -0.37 -15.44
C GLY A 120 -4.59 -1.26 -15.99
N ALA A 121 -3.52 -0.64 -16.49
CA ALA A 121 -2.38 -1.34 -17.09
C ALA A 121 -1.32 -1.82 -16.08
N PHE A 122 -1.53 -1.61 -14.78
CA PHE A 122 -0.61 -2.07 -13.75
C PHE A 122 -0.59 -3.60 -13.68
N ASP A 123 0.58 -4.22 -13.84
CA ASP A 123 0.75 -5.67 -13.74
C ASP A 123 0.73 -6.12 -12.27
N PHE A 124 -0.49 -6.25 -11.73
CA PHE A 124 -0.72 -6.63 -10.35
C PHE A 124 -0.12 -8.00 -9.99
N PRO A 125 -0.28 -9.07 -10.80
CA PRO A 125 0.38 -10.34 -10.53
C PRO A 125 1.91 -10.24 -10.42
N ALA A 126 2.56 -9.53 -11.35
CA ALA A 126 4.02 -9.34 -11.29
C ALA A 126 4.44 -8.49 -10.08
N ALA A 127 3.63 -7.50 -9.69
CA ALA A 127 3.86 -6.67 -8.51
C ALA A 127 3.74 -7.46 -7.20
N VAL A 128 2.72 -8.33 -7.08
CA VAL A 128 2.57 -9.24 -5.93
C VAL A 128 3.77 -10.19 -5.86
N GLU A 129 4.20 -10.75 -7.00
CA GLU A 129 5.37 -11.64 -7.05
C GLU A 129 6.65 -10.90 -6.62
N ARG A 130 6.85 -9.66 -7.08
CA ARG A 130 7.96 -8.80 -6.67
C ARG A 130 8.00 -8.60 -5.16
N ALA A 131 6.87 -8.29 -4.53
CA ALA A 131 6.77 -8.18 -3.07
C ALA A 131 6.89 -9.53 -2.34
N ARG A 132 6.57 -10.65 -3.00
CA ARG A 132 6.72 -12.00 -2.44
C ARG A 132 8.18 -12.42 -2.35
N VAL A 133 9.01 -12.04 -3.33
CA VAL A 133 10.44 -12.40 -3.37
C VAL A 133 11.35 -11.32 -2.78
N SER A 134 10.78 -10.17 -2.40
CA SER A 134 11.50 -9.08 -1.74
C SER A 134 12.23 -9.54 -0.48
N VAL A 135 13.45 -9.02 -0.30
CA VAL A 135 14.27 -9.30 0.90
C VAL A 135 13.58 -8.83 2.19
N TRP A 136 12.70 -7.84 2.11
CA TRP A 136 11.95 -7.32 3.25
C TRP A 136 10.90 -8.30 3.79
N ARG A 137 10.60 -9.40 3.09
CA ARG A 137 9.79 -10.50 3.64
C ARG A 137 10.45 -11.17 4.84
N GLU A 138 11.78 -11.14 4.89
CA GLU A 138 12.57 -11.72 5.98
C GLU A 138 12.74 -10.76 7.17
N SER A 139 12.21 -9.53 7.09
CA SER A 139 12.40 -8.55 8.15
C SER A 139 11.64 -8.93 9.42
N THR A 140 12.31 -8.73 10.55
CA THR A 140 11.74 -8.90 11.89
C THR A 140 12.08 -7.68 12.74
N LEU A 141 11.48 -7.55 13.92
CA LEU A 141 11.84 -6.48 14.85
C LEU A 141 13.31 -6.58 15.29
N ASP A 142 13.85 -7.80 15.41
CA ASP A 142 15.24 -8.06 15.81
C ASP A 142 16.23 -7.94 14.64
N ASP A 143 15.78 -8.20 13.42
CA ASP A 143 16.55 -8.06 12.17
C ASP A 143 15.74 -7.27 11.13
N PRO A 144 15.67 -5.94 11.25
CA PRO A 144 14.90 -5.12 10.32
C PRO A 144 15.61 -4.92 8.98
N TYR A 145 16.89 -5.28 8.84
CA TYR A 145 17.67 -5.06 7.61
C TYR A 145 18.31 -6.36 7.09
N PRO A 146 17.47 -7.35 6.70
CA PRO A 146 17.94 -8.65 6.20
C PRO A 146 18.83 -8.55 4.95
N ASN A 147 18.72 -7.46 4.21
CA ASN A 147 19.54 -7.16 3.04
C ASN A 147 21.03 -6.96 3.38
N LEU A 148 21.37 -6.57 4.61
CA LEU A 148 22.76 -6.36 5.03
C LEU A 148 23.51 -7.68 5.33
N ARG A 149 22.79 -8.81 5.35
CA ARG A 149 23.40 -10.14 5.52
C ARG A 149 23.95 -10.75 4.22
N ARG A 150 23.66 -10.13 3.07
CA ARG A 150 23.97 -10.67 1.74
C ARG A 150 25.27 -10.14 1.17
#